data_AF-A0A2A5YYS3-F1
#
_entry.id   AF-A0A2A5YYS3-F1
#
_cell.length_a   1.000
_cell.length_b   1.000
_cell.length_c   1.000
_cell.angle_alpha   90.00
_cell.angle_beta   90.00
_cell.angle_gamma   90.00
#
_symmetry.space_group_name_H-M   'P 1'
#
loop_
_entity.id
_entity.type
_entity.pdbx_description
1 polymer ?
#
loop_
_entity_poly.entity_id
_entity_poly.type
_entity_poly.pdbx_seq_one_letter_code
_entity_poly.pdbx_strand_id
1 'polypeptide(L)'
;MGSEWVEHESWELVDEASAACGRDVSQLLLEADADELKQTRNSQLTTFVLSMVVLDAVERTGVAPNLAAGHSLGEYSALCASGALSFEDAVRLVAERGEAMQVAADEQDGTMAAILGLDDDLVVTACARVDGDVWVANYNAPGQIVIAGSPTAVGDASEKAKELGAKRAMGLPVGGAFHTPFMAPARDRLRKALAEVEVRAPAIPVVANVDAVAREDAPEWPQLLASQLCSPVQWRQSLYTLQELGCSTFVELGPGTVLTGMAKRTLKEVNTLSVATPEDVDALLATVTDLGSSGQGSSGAGEHLYVTERLVVSPCAGVFVPKQGISSDQPINVGDVVGWVAEEEVRSPFAGLLMEFMALESERVTARQPIAWLRTR
;
A
#
# COMPACT_ATOMS: atom_id res chain seq x y z
N MET A 1 14.98 6.04 -10.52
CA MET A 1 13.78 5.17 -10.52
C MET A 1 12.48 5.90 -10.88
N GLY A 2 12.40 7.24 -10.77
CA GLY A 2 11.18 8.00 -11.10
C GLY A 2 11.16 8.68 -12.48
N SER A 3 12.21 8.54 -13.30
CA SER A 3 12.38 9.33 -14.53
C SER A 3 11.24 9.21 -15.55
N GLU A 4 10.58 8.06 -15.62
CA GLU A 4 9.45 7.84 -16.53
C GLU A 4 8.20 8.63 -16.14
N TRP A 5 8.12 9.08 -14.89
CA TRP A 5 6.96 9.77 -14.33
C TRP A 5 7.09 11.29 -14.35
N VAL A 6 8.27 11.86 -14.63
CA VAL A 6 8.54 13.31 -14.51
C VAL A 6 7.60 14.17 -15.35
N GLU A 7 7.24 13.70 -16.54
CA GLU A 7 6.34 14.41 -17.46
C GLU A 7 4.85 14.07 -17.21
N HIS A 8 4.56 13.17 -16.27
CA HIS A 8 3.20 12.79 -15.90
C HIS A 8 2.68 13.70 -14.79
N GLU A 9 1.41 14.09 -14.85
CA GLU A 9 0.80 15.04 -13.89
C GLU A 9 0.91 14.56 -12.43
N SER A 10 0.79 13.25 -12.19
CA SER A 10 0.95 12.64 -10.86
C SER A 10 2.32 12.86 -10.22
N TRP A 11 3.31 13.36 -10.96
CA TRP A 11 4.60 13.75 -10.40
C TRP A 11 4.50 14.87 -9.35
N GLU A 12 3.41 15.66 -9.35
CA GLU A 12 3.15 16.69 -8.32
C GLU A 12 3.23 16.13 -6.88
N LEU A 13 2.86 14.85 -6.69
CA LEU A 13 2.97 14.17 -5.40
C LEU A 13 4.41 14.04 -4.89
N VAL A 14 5.41 14.08 -5.76
CA VAL A 14 6.83 14.06 -5.35
C VAL A 14 7.21 15.36 -4.66
N ASP A 15 6.70 16.49 -5.14
CA ASP A 15 6.94 17.79 -4.53
C ASP A 15 6.18 17.92 -3.20
N GLU A 16 4.93 17.47 -3.15
CA GLU A 16 4.16 17.38 -1.91
C GLU A 16 4.83 16.49 -0.87
N ALA A 17 5.33 15.31 -1.28
CA ALA A 17 6.08 14.43 -0.39
C ALA A 17 7.35 15.12 0.13
N SER A 18 8.06 15.83 -0.73
CA SER A 18 9.27 16.57 -0.36
C SER A 18 8.99 17.62 0.71
N ALA A 19 7.88 18.35 0.57
CA ALA A 19 7.41 19.31 1.57
C ALA A 19 7.00 18.61 2.88
N ALA A 20 6.28 17.49 2.80
CA ALA A 20 5.76 16.77 3.97
C ALA A 20 6.87 16.17 4.85
N CYS A 21 7.93 15.61 4.24
CA CYS A 21 9.05 15.02 4.98
C CYS A 21 10.28 15.94 5.13
N GLY A 22 10.29 17.11 4.49
CA GLY A 22 11.42 18.05 4.53
C GLY A 22 12.69 17.51 3.89
N ARG A 23 12.56 16.67 2.86
CA ARG A 23 13.68 16.06 2.11
C ARG A 23 13.44 16.23 0.62
N ASP A 24 14.49 16.31 -0.18
CA ASP A 24 14.35 16.38 -1.64
C ASP A 24 14.08 14.97 -2.21
N VAL A 25 12.80 14.61 -2.34
CA VAL A 25 12.40 13.29 -2.85
C VAL A 25 12.61 13.19 -4.36
N SER A 26 12.54 14.32 -5.07
CA SER A 26 12.82 14.38 -6.51
C SER A 26 14.27 13.98 -6.81
N GLN A 27 15.23 14.56 -6.08
CA GLN A 27 16.64 14.19 -6.19
C GLN A 27 16.85 12.70 -5.88
N LEU A 28 16.20 12.17 -4.83
CA LEU A 28 16.29 10.75 -4.49
C LEU A 28 15.73 9.84 -5.61
N LEU A 29 14.63 10.23 -6.25
CA LEU A 29 14.00 9.42 -7.29
C LEU A 29 14.75 9.49 -8.64
N LEU A 30 15.46 10.58 -8.91
CA LEU A 30 16.08 10.85 -10.22
C LEU A 30 17.60 10.63 -10.24
N GLU A 31 18.30 10.96 -9.16
CA GLU A 31 19.76 11.07 -9.15
C GLU A 31 20.46 10.12 -8.18
N ALA A 32 19.77 9.65 -7.14
CA ALA A 32 20.38 8.73 -6.16
C ALA A 32 20.85 7.43 -6.81
N ASP A 33 22.04 7.00 -6.44
CA ASP A 33 22.61 5.75 -6.94
C ASP A 33 22.01 4.53 -6.23
N ALA A 34 22.41 3.34 -6.68
CA ALA A 34 21.88 2.09 -6.14
C ALA A 34 22.25 1.86 -4.66
N ASP A 35 23.35 2.39 -4.17
CA ASP A 35 23.78 2.18 -2.78
C ASP A 35 23.09 3.16 -1.84
N GLU A 36 22.87 4.40 -2.28
CA GLU A 36 22.01 5.36 -1.59
C GLU A 36 20.56 4.86 -1.50
N LEU A 37 19.99 4.36 -2.61
CA LEU A 37 18.62 3.84 -2.64
C LEU A 37 18.45 2.56 -1.80
N LYS A 38 19.49 1.74 -1.64
CA LYS A 38 19.45 0.55 -0.77
C LYS A 38 19.30 0.87 0.71
N GLN A 39 19.65 2.09 1.15
CA GLN A 39 19.45 2.47 2.54
C GLN A 39 17.97 2.38 2.89
N THR A 40 17.65 1.82 4.05
CA THR A 40 16.27 1.55 4.49
C THR A 40 15.44 2.83 4.52
N ARG A 41 16.04 3.93 4.98
CA ARG A 41 15.46 5.27 5.01
C ARG A 41 15.07 5.82 3.63
N ASN A 42 15.78 5.40 2.58
CA ASN A 42 15.60 5.89 1.22
C ASN A 42 14.68 4.97 0.45
N SER A 43 14.98 3.68 0.40
CA SER A 43 14.15 2.65 -0.23
C SER A 43 12.69 2.71 0.23
N GLN A 44 12.43 2.92 1.51
CA GLN A 44 11.06 3.03 2.00
C GLN A 44 10.33 4.27 1.48
N LEU A 45 10.97 5.44 1.59
CA LEU A 45 10.37 6.68 1.15
C LEU A 45 10.14 6.69 -0.37
N THR A 46 11.15 6.31 -1.15
CA THR A 46 11.05 6.34 -2.62
C THR A 46 10.08 5.29 -3.15
N THR A 47 10.04 4.09 -2.57
CA THR A 47 9.06 3.07 -2.96
C THR A 47 7.63 3.51 -2.65
N PHE A 48 7.40 4.07 -1.45
CA PHE A 48 6.08 4.56 -1.07
C PHE A 48 5.62 5.70 -2.00
N VAL A 49 6.43 6.74 -2.16
CA VAL A 49 6.08 7.91 -2.99
C VAL A 49 5.82 7.49 -4.44
N LEU A 50 6.68 6.65 -5.02
CA LEU A 50 6.46 6.17 -6.39
C LEU A 50 5.19 5.31 -6.50
N SER A 51 4.85 4.52 -5.47
CA SER A 51 3.59 3.78 -5.44
C SER A 51 2.37 4.71 -5.37
N MET A 52 2.48 5.87 -4.70
CA MET A 52 1.43 6.89 -4.65
C MET A 52 1.29 7.65 -5.97
N VAL A 53 2.40 7.94 -6.67
CA VAL A 53 2.37 8.49 -8.04
C VAL A 53 1.64 7.53 -8.98
N VAL A 54 1.95 6.22 -8.90
CA VAL A 54 1.27 5.19 -9.70
C VAL A 54 -0.21 5.09 -9.34
N LEU A 55 -0.53 5.05 -8.04
CA LEU A 55 -1.93 5.01 -7.56
C LEU A 55 -2.72 6.20 -8.08
N ASP A 56 -2.17 7.40 -7.98
CA ASP A 56 -2.80 8.61 -8.48
C ASP A 56 -3.07 8.55 -9.99
N ALA A 57 -2.10 8.09 -10.77
CA ALA A 57 -2.26 7.92 -12.20
C ALA A 57 -3.37 6.91 -12.55
N VAL A 58 -3.44 5.80 -11.81
CA VAL A 58 -4.53 4.81 -11.96
C VAL A 58 -5.88 5.42 -11.56
N GLU A 59 -5.97 6.14 -10.46
CA GLU A 59 -7.22 6.77 -10.00
C GLU A 59 -7.74 7.82 -10.98
N ARG A 60 -6.86 8.56 -11.67
CA ARG A 60 -7.24 9.51 -12.74
C ARG A 60 -7.97 8.84 -13.90
N THR A 61 -7.82 7.54 -14.08
CA THR A 61 -8.56 6.76 -15.10
C THR A 61 -9.97 6.37 -14.68
N GLY A 62 -10.33 6.56 -13.40
CA GLY A 62 -11.58 6.11 -12.80
C GLY A 62 -11.56 4.64 -12.34
N VAL A 63 -10.45 3.91 -12.53
CA VAL A 63 -10.26 2.58 -11.96
C VAL A 63 -10.01 2.70 -10.47
N ALA A 64 -10.72 1.91 -9.68
CA ALA A 64 -10.59 1.92 -8.23
C ALA A 64 -10.68 0.50 -7.63
N PRO A 65 -9.91 0.22 -6.56
CA PRO A 65 -9.91 -1.09 -5.93
C PRO A 65 -11.20 -1.36 -5.12
N ASN A 66 -11.48 -2.65 -4.92
CA ASN A 66 -12.51 -3.14 -3.99
C ASN A 66 -11.93 -3.64 -2.67
N LEU A 67 -10.65 -4.01 -2.67
CA LEU A 67 -9.88 -4.54 -1.55
C LEU A 67 -8.45 -4.03 -1.69
N ALA A 68 -7.75 -3.80 -0.58
CA ALA A 68 -6.35 -3.42 -0.62
C ALA A 68 -5.50 -4.25 0.35
N ALA A 69 -4.25 -4.45 -0.02
CA ALA A 69 -3.22 -5.01 0.85
C ALA A 69 -1.86 -4.54 0.33
N GLY A 70 -0.88 -4.47 1.21
CA GLY A 70 0.49 -4.24 0.80
C GLY A 70 1.48 -4.98 1.69
N HIS A 71 2.62 -5.33 1.12
CA HIS A 71 3.65 -6.11 1.81
C HIS A 71 4.57 -5.20 2.60
N SER A 72 4.65 -5.40 3.92
CA SER A 72 5.47 -4.61 4.84
C SER A 72 5.19 -3.11 4.70
N LEU A 73 6.13 -2.34 4.13
CA LEU A 73 5.95 -0.93 3.80
C LEU A 73 4.68 -0.66 2.99
N GLY A 74 4.31 -1.57 2.08
CA GLY A 74 3.13 -1.40 1.23
C GLY A 74 1.82 -1.32 2.00
N GLU A 75 1.78 -1.73 3.28
CA GLU A 75 0.58 -1.56 4.12
C GLU A 75 0.21 -0.08 4.28
N TYR A 76 1.18 0.84 4.27
CA TYR A 76 0.93 2.28 4.27
C TYR A 76 0.32 2.74 2.95
N SER A 77 0.82 2.22 1.81
CA SER A 77 0.23 2.48 0.49
C SER A 77 -1.21 1.98 0.40
N ALA A 78 -1.49 0.80 0.96
CA ALA A 78 -2.84 0.23 0.99
C ALA A 78 -3.80 1.06 1.87
N LEU A 79 -3.33 1.57 3.01
CA LEU A 79 -4.11 2.47 3.85
C LEU A 79 -4.41 3.81 3.15
N CYS A 80 -3.45 4.37 2.39
CA CYS A 80 -3.72 5.53 1.54
C CYS A 80 -4.75 5.24 0.46
N ALA A 81 -4.59 4.13 -0.28
CA ALA A 81 -5.54 3.71 -1.32
C ALA A 81 -6.97 3.47 -0.78
N SER A 82 -7.10 3.16 0.51
CA SER A 82 -8.40 3.02 1.18
C SER A 82 -8.95 4.33 1.78
N GLY A 83 -8.18 5.42 1.76
CA GLY A 83 -8.51 6.68 2.42
C GLY A 83 -8.32 6.70 3.95
N ALA A 84 -7.83 5.61 4.54
CA ALA A 84 -7.59 5.50 5.98
C ALA A 84 -6.44 6.39 6.47
N LEU A 85 -5.42 6.60 5.65
CA LEU A 85 -4.33 7.55 5.89
C LEU A 85 -4.34 8.64 4.83
N SER A 86 -4.14 9.90 5.26
CA SER A 86 -3.84 10.97 4.31
C SER A 86 -2.46 10.73 3.67
N PHE A 87 -2.27 11.21 2.44
CA PHE A 87 -0.97 11.13 1.77
C PHE A 87 0.14 11.80 2.60
N GLU A 88 -0.13 13.01 3.11
CA GLU A 88 0.82 13.81 3.87
C GLU A 88 1.26 13.11 5.18
N ASP A 89 0.31 12.54 5.93
CA ASP A 89 0.61 11.80 7.16
C ASP A 89 1.35 10.49 6.85
N ALA A 90 0.97 9.80 5.78
CA ALA A 90 1.65 8.58 5.36
C ALA A 90 3.09 8.84 4.92
N VAL A 91 3.38 9.94 4.20
CA VAL A 91 4.75 10.35 3.87
C VAL A 91 5.57 10.55 5.15
N ARG A 92 5.03 11.26 6.15
CA ARG A 92 5.71 11.48 7.43
C ARG A 92 5.97 10.19 8.19
N LEU A 93 4.95 9.33 8.28
CA LEU A 93 5.06 8.03 8.94
C LEU A 93 6.08 7.11 8.26
N VAL A 94 6.07 7.06 6.92
CA VAL A 94 7.02 6.25 6.15
C VAL A 94 8.44 6.78 6.28
N ALA A 95 8.63 8.10 6.25
CA ALA A 95 9.93 8.71 6.49
C ALA A 95 10.45 8.36 7.90
N GLU A 96 9.63 8.52 8.94
CA GLU A 96 10.01 8.16 10.32
C GLU A 96 10.24 6.64 10.47
N ARG A 97 9.40 5.80 9.85
CA ARG A 97 9.56 4.34 9.84
C ARG A 97 10.89 3.93 9.23
N GLY A 98 11.21 4.46 8.05
CA GLY A 98 12.47 4.18 7.34
C GLY A 98 13.68 4.61 8.15
N GLU A 99 13.66 5.81 8.72
CA GLU A 99 14.70 6.34 9.59
C GLU A 99 14.87 5.51 10.87
N ALA A 100 13.77 5.20 11.56
CA ALA A 100 13.78 4.43 12.79
C ALA A 100 14.31 3.00 12.56
N MET A 101 13.92 2.36 11.46
CA MET A 101 14.40 1.03 11.09
C MET A 101 15.88 1.04 10.68
N GLN A 102 16.34 2.09 9.97
CA GLN A 102 17.76 2.23 9.64
C GLN A 102 18.59 2.37 10.92
N VAL A 103 18.20 3.25 11.84
CA VAL A 103 18.91 3.45 13.11
C VAL A 103 18.98 2.17 13.92
N ALA A 104 17.87 1.42 14.03
CA ALA A 104 17.86 0.14 14.74
C ALA A 104 18.82 -0.89 14.08
N ALA A 105 18.88 -0.92 12.75
CA ALA A 105 19.80 -1.78 12.01
C ALA A 105 21.28 -1.37 12.18
N ASP A 106 21.55 -0.07 12.27
CA ASP A 106 22.91 0.46 12.50
C ASP A 106 23.40 0.20 13.95
N GLU A 107 22.48 0.17 14.92
CA GLU A 107 22.78 -0.06 16.34
C GLU A 107 22.97 -1.55 16.70
N GLN A 108 22.27 -2.45 16.01
CA GLN A 108 22.31 -3.88 16.28
C GLN A 108 22.44 -4.68 14.98
N ASP A 109 23.60 -5.31 14.82
CA ASP A 109 23.94 -6.11 13.64
C ASP A 109 22.96 -7.27 13.45
N GLY A 110 22.31 -7.32 12.28
CA GLY A 110 21.28 -8.30 11.95
C GLY A 110 21.21 -8.53 10.45
N THR A 111 20.71 -9.69 10.06
CA THR A 111 20.59 -10.07 8.65
C THR A 111 19.32 -10.87 8.40
N MET A 112 19.04 -11.14 7.12
CA MET A 112 17.89 -11.92 6.67
C MET A 112 18.32 -12.95 5.62
N ALA A 113 17.65 -14.09 5.58
CA ALA A 113 17.84 -15.11 4.56
C ALA A 113 16.51 -15.65 4.06
N ALA A 114 16.38 -15.80 2.73
CA ALA A 114 15.27 -16.50 2.11
C ALA A 114 15.52 -18.01 2.11
N ILE A 115 14.60 -18.77 2.69
CA ILE A 115 14.54 -20.23 2.66
C ILE A 115 13.54 -20.65 1.58
N LEU A 116 14.02 -21.41 0.60
CA LEU A 116 13.25 -21.81 -0.57
C LEU A 116 13.03 -23.32 -0.61
N GLY A 117 11.80 -23.72 -0.91
CA GLY A 117 11.38 -25.11 -1.09
C GLY A 117 11.29 -25.91 0.22
N LEU A 118 11.00 -25.25 1.33
CA LEU A 118 10.74 -25.88 2.62
C LEU A 118 9.41 -25.39 3.20
N ASP A 119 8.67 -26.28 3.86
CA ASP A 119 7.41 -25.96 4.52
C ASP A 119 7.62 -25.13 5.79
N ASP A 120 6.63 -24.32 6.13
CA ASP A 120 6.64 -23.38 7.26
C ASP A 120 7.09 -24.00 8.58
N ASP A 121 6.45 -25.10 8.97
CA ASP A 121 6.73 -25.78 10.24
C ASP A 121 8.19 -26.24 10.33
N LEU A 122 8.79 -26.61 9.21
CA LEU A 122 10.18 -27.04 9.14
C LEU A 122 11.15 -25.86 9.18
N VAL A 123 10.78 -24.70 8.63
CA VAL A 123 11.56 -23.45 8.81
C VAL A 123 11.50 -22.99 10.26
N VAL A 124 10.32 -23.00 10.88
CA VAL A 124 10.16 -22.69 12.31
C VAL A 124 10.99 -23.67 13.16
N THR A 125 10.97 -24.95 12.82
CA THR A 125 11.82 -25.97 13.45
C THR A 125 13.31 -25.69 13.26
N ALA A 126 13.72 -25.21 12.08
CA ALA A 126 15.11 -24.85 11.82
C ALA A 126 15.57 -23.70 12.73
N CYS A 127 14.77 -22.64 12.86
CA CYS A 127 15.04 -21.53 13.79
C CYS A 127 15.07 -21.98 15.25
N ALA A 128 14.15 -22.85 15.68
CA ALA A 128 14.08 -23.31 17.07
C ALA A 128 15.22 -24.28 17.47
N ARG A 129 15.97 -24.83 16.50
CA ARG A 129 17.04 -25.81 16.73
C ARG A 129 18.44 -25.21 16.77
N VAL A 130 18.55 -23.89 16.68
CA VAL A 130 19.84 -23.19 16.76
C VAL A 130 19.87 -22.34 18.00
N ASP A 131 21.07 -22.20 18.57
CA ASP A 131 21.29 -21.29 19.69
C ASP A 131 21.42 -19.86 19.14
N GLY A 132 20.70 -18.92 19.76
CA GLY A 132 20.77 -17.51 19.42
C GLY A 132 19.48 -16.95 18.82
N ASP A 133 19.58 -15.70 18.39
CA ASP A 133 18.44 -14.88 18.00
C ASP A 133 18.14 -15.03 16.50
N VAL A 134 17.11 -15.81 16.18
CA VAL A 134 16.57 -15.96 14.81
C VAL A 134 15.08 -16.28 14.83
N TRP A 135 14.34 -15.65 13.93
CA TRP A 135 12.88 -15.81 13.79
C TRP A 135 12.48 -15.87 12.32
N VAL A 136 11.27 -16.36 12.06
CA VAL A 136 10.63 -16.14 10.77
C VAL A 136 10.17 -14.69 10.69
N ALA A 137 10.53 -14.00 9.61
CA ALA A 137 10.22 -12.60 9.33
C ALA A 137 9.13 -12.42 8.26
N ASN A 138 9.03 -13.34 7.29
CA ASN A 138 8.01 -13.25 6.25
C ASN A 138 7.55 -14.63 5.77
N TYR A 139 6.24 -14.83 5.68
CA TYR A 139 5.60 -15.94 4.98
C TYR A 139 5.13 -15.45 3.61
N ASN A 140 6.00 -15.49 2.61
CA ASN A 140 5.78 -14.79 1.33
C ASN A 140 4.94 -15.59 0.33
N ALA A 141 5.26 -16.87 0.15
CA ALA A 141 4.57 -17.76 -0.78
C ALA A 141 4.79 -19.22 -0.35
N PRO A 142 4.05 -20.21 -0.88
CA PRO A 142 4.33 -21.62 -0.63
C PRO A 142 5.80 -21.96 -0.92
N GLY A 143 6.51 -22.44 0.10
CA GLY A 143 7.94 -22.75 0.00
C GLY A 143 8.84 -21.52 -0.21
N GLN A 144 8.42 -20.30 0.13
CA GLN A 144 9.26 -19.11 0.18
C GLN A 144 9.03 -18.37 1.50
N ILE A 145 9.96 -18.54 2.42
CA ILE A 145 9.92 -17.95 3.77
C ILE A 145 11.20 -17.16 3.98
N VAL A 146 11.14 -16.08 4.73
CA VAL A 146 12.33 -15.32 5.13
C VAL A 146 12.53 -15.48 6.63
N ILE A 147 13.76 -15.80 7.02
CA ILE A 147 14.21 -15.79 8.41
C ILE A 147 15.12 -14.58 8.64
N ALA A 148 15.16 -14.09 9.87
CA ALA A 148 15.96 -12.92 10.23
C ALA A 148 16.42 -12.99 11.69
N GLY A 149 17.55 -12.36 11.99
CA GLY A 149 18.16 -12.39 13.30
C GLY A 149 19.64 -12.02 13.26
N SER A 150 20.39 -12.47 14.26
CA SER A 150 21.85 -12.30 14.27
C SER A 150 22.51 -13.07 13.11
N PRO A 151 23.61 -12.56 12.51
CA PRO A 151 24.24 -13.21 11.36
C PRO A 151 24.61 -14.68 11.59
N THR A 152 25.16 -15.02 12.75
CA THR A 152 25.51 -16.40 13.11
C THR A 152 24.27 -17.29 13.20
N ALA A 153 23.23 -16.87 13.94
CA ALA A 153 22.02 -17.68 14.10
C ALA A 153 21.25 -17.86 12.78
N VAL A 154 21.23 -16.84 11.91
CA VAL A 154 20.64 -16.96 10.56
C VAL A 154 21.44 -17.93 9.69
N GLY A 155 22.77 -17.90 9.79
CA GLY A 155 23.65 -18.87 9.12
C GLY A 155 23.37 -20.30 9.56
N ASP A 156 23.35 -20.53 10.87
CA ASP A 156 23.09 -21.85 11.45
C ASP A 156 21.68 -22.36 11.12
N ALA A 157 20.67 -21.49 11.20
CA ALA A 157 19.29 -21.84 10.84
C ALA A 157 19.15 -22.14 9.34
N SER A 158 19.92 -21.44 8.49
CA SER A 158 19.96 -21.70 7.05
C SER A 158 20.55 -23.08 6.74
N GLU A 159 21.62 -23.49 7.43
CA GLU A 159 22.16 -24.84 7.30
C GLU A 159 21.20 -25.89 7.85
N LYS A 160 20.57 -25.63 9.01
CA LYS A 160 19.54 -26.52 9.57
C LYS A 160 18.35 -26.69 8.62
N ALA A 161 17.91 -25.62 7.95
CA ALA A 161 16.85 -25.68 6.96
C ALA A 161 17.24 -26.56 5.75
N LYS A 162 18.50 -26.47 5.27
CA LYS A 162 19.00 -27.35 4.20
C LYS A 162 19.01 -28.82 4.63
N GLU A 163 19.43 -29.11 5.86
CA GLU A 163 19.37 -30.48 6.42
C GLU A 163 17.93 -31.02 6.49
N LEU A 164 16.95 -30.14 6.78
CA LEU A 164 15.52 -30.48 6.80
C LEU A 164 14.89 -30.55 5.40
N GLY A 165 15.65 -30.28 4.33
CA GLY A 165 15.20 -30.45 2.95
C GLY A 165 14.97 -29.16 2.16
N ALA A 166 15.38 -27.99 2.67
CA ALA A 166 15.30 -26.76 1.89
C ALA A 166 16.15 -26.87 0.63
N LYS A 167 15.59 -26.47 -0.51
CA LYS A 167 16.29 -26.48 -1.79
C LYS A 167 17.42 -25.46 -1.81
N ARG A 168 17.18 -24.27 -1.23
CA ARG A 168 18.14 -23.17 -1.16
C ARG A 168 17.92 -22.37 0.12
N ALA A 169 19.00 -21.83 0.66
CA ALA A 169 18.98 -20.75 1.63
C ALA A 169 19.88 -19.64 1.10
N MET A 170 19.37 -18.40 1.02
CA MET A 170 20.06 -17.28 0.39
C MET A 170 19.99 -16.05 1.27
N GLY A 171 21.13 -15.47 1.63
CA GLY A 171 21.16 -14.16 2.29
C GLY A 171 20.50 -13.08 1.42
N LEU A 172 19.79 -12.16 2.07
CA LEU A 172 19.20 -11.00 1.44
C LEU A 172 20.13 -9.78 1.60
N PRO A 173 20.28 -8.93 0.58
CA PRO A 173 21.15 -7.76 0.64
C PRO A 173 20.47 -6.61 1.41
N VAL A 174 20.22 -6.83 2.69
CA VAL A 174 19.53 -5.90 3.60
C VAL A 174 20.34 -5.71 4.88
N GLY A 175 20.27 -4.50 5.44
CA GLY A 175 21.14 -4.09 6.56
C GLY A 175 20.65 -4.51 7.95
N GLY A 176 19.49 -5.14 8.11
CA GLY A 176 18.94 -5.44 9.43
C GLY A 176 18.00 -6.64 9.48
N ALA A 177 17.72 -7.11 10.70
CA ALA A 177 16.79 -8.20 10.99
C ALA A 177 15.33 -7.69 11.10
N PHE A 178 14.76 -7.24 9.98
CA PHE A 178 13.40 -6.67 9.96
C PHE A 178 12.32 -7.67 10.33
N HIS A 179 11.19 -7.18 10.88
CA HIS A 179 10.05 -8.01 11.30
C HIS A 179 10.38 -8.98 12.45
N THR A 180 11.35 -8.61 13.29
CA THR A 180 11.78 -9.37 14.47
C THR A 180 11.92 -8.46 15.70
N PRO A 181 12.18 -9.01 16.90
CA PRO A 181 12.46 -8.21 18.10
C PRO A 181 13.60 -7.19 17.96
N PHE A 182 14.52 -7.35 16.99
CA PHE A 182 15.60 -6.38 16.73
C PHE A 182 15.05 -4.99 16.35
N MET A 183 13.82 -4.92 15.83
CA MET A 183 13.16 -3.68 15.46
C MET A 183 12.37 -3.03 16.61
N ALA A 184 12.46 -3.54 17.85
CA ALA A 184 11.75 -2.95 18.99
C ALA A 184 12.06 -1.45 19.21
N PRO A 185 13.32 -0.97 19.08
CA PRO A 185 13.61 0.47 19.14
C PRO A 185 12.89 1.26 18.04
N ALA A 186 12.84 0.72 16.83
CA ALA A 186 12.17 1.35 15.69
C ALA A 186 10.65 1.42 15.89
N ARG A 187 10.03 0.34 16.39
CA ARG A 187 8.62 0.32 16.78
C ARG A 187 8.29 1.40 17.79
N ASP A 188 9.13 1.56 18.82
CA ASP A 188 8.86 2.52 19.89
C ASP A 188 8.90 3.97 19.41
N ARG A 189 9.75 4.28 18.41
CA ARG A 189 9.74 5.55 17.68
C ARG A 189 8.48 5.71 16.83
N LEU A 190 8.17 4.72 15.99
CA LEU A 190 7.00 4.74 15.12
C LEU A 190 5.69 4.91 15.90
N ARG A 191 5.56 4.25 17.06
CA ARG A 191 4.38 4.39 17.93
C ARG A 191 4.15 5.84 18.39
N LYS A 192 5.21 6.62 18.59
CA LYS A 192 5.08 8.04 18.93
C LYS A 192 4.58 8.84 17.72
N ALA A 193 5.11 8.58 16.53
CA ALA A 193 4.63 9.24 15.32
C ALA A 193 3.18 8.88 14.99
N LEU A 194 2.79 7.61 15.17
CA LEU A 194 1.41 7.14 15.01
C LEU A 194 0.43 7.77 16.01
N ALA A 195 0.90 8.29 17.14
CA ALA A 195 0.04 9.00 18.09
C ALA A 195 -0.30 10.44 17.65
N GLU A 196 0.42 10.98 16.67
CA GLU A 196 0.26 12.33 16.15
C GLU A 196 -0.54 12.39 14.84
N VAL A 197 -0.98 11.24 14.33
CA VAL A 197 -1.73 11.12 13.06
C VAL A 197 -3.12 10.55 13.29
N GLU A 198 -4.07 10.96 12.46
CA GLU A 198 -5.41 10.39 12.46
C GLU A 198 -5.47 9.24 11.46
N VAL A 199 -5.73 8.02 11.95
CA VAL A 199 -6.08 6.87 11.10
C VAL A 199 -7.59 6.73 11.07
N ARG A 200 -8.17 6.83 9.88
CA ARG A 200 -9.63 6.76 9.64
C ARG A 200 -10.05 5.33 9.32
N ALA A 201 -11.36 5.10 9.31
CA ALA A 201 -11.91 3.83 8.85
C ALA A 201 -11.64 3.68 7.35
N PRO A 202 -11.04 2.57 6.89
CA PRO A 202 -10.85 2.30 5.47
C PRO A 202 -12.18 2.28 4.70
N ALA A 203 -12.26 2.94 3.54
CA ALA A 203 -13.44 2.90 2.68
C ALA A 203 -13.61 1.54 1.95
N ILE A 204 -12.54 0.76 1.89
CA ILE A 204 -12.50 -0.63 1.41
C ILE A 204 -11.70 -1.46 2.41
N PRO A 205 -11.98 -2.78 2.54
CA PRO A 205 -11.24 -3.62 3.46
C PRO A 205 -9.75 -3.64 3.14
N VAL A 206 -8.92 -3.49 4.19
CA VAL A 206 -7.45 -3.58 4.08
C VAL A 206 -6.96 -4.77 4.90
N VAL A 207 -6.17 -5.65 4.28
CA VAL A 207 -5.66 -6.86 4.94
C VAL A 207 -4.37 -6.58 5.71
N ALA A 208 -4.42 -6.74 7.03
CA ALA A 208 -3.30 -6.47 7.91
C ALA A 208 -2.20 -7.53 7.81
N ASN A 209 -0.94 -7.13 7.90
CA ASN A 209 0.24 -7.97 7.73
C ASN A 209 0.51 -8.90 8.92
N VAL A 210 0.10 -8.46 10.12
CA VAL A 210 0.41 -9.15 11.39
C VAL A 210 -0.37 -10.46 11.53
N ASP A 211 -1.64 -10.45 11.12
CA ASP A 211 -2.57 -11.58 11.30
C ASP A 211 -3.30 -12.01 10.03
N ALA A 212 -3.06 -11.33 8.90
CA ALA A 212 -3.73 -11.57 7.62
C ALA A 212 -5.25 -11.39 7.64
N VAL A 213 -5.79 -10.62 8.59
CA VAL A 213 -7.22 -10.37 8.68
C VAL A 213 -7.57 -9.00 8.05
N ALA A 214 -8.63 -8.99 7.24
CA ALA A 214 -9.17 -7.77 6.66
C ALA A 214 -9.82 -6.89 7.73
N ARG A 215 -9.49 -5.60 7.76
CA ARG A 215 -10.10 -4.61 8.65
C ARG A 215 -10.88 -3.57 7.86
N GLU A 216 -12.00 -3.18 8.43
CA GLU A 216 -12.88 -2.11 7.94
C GLU A 216 -13.00 -0.98 8.97
N ASP A 217 -12.43 -1.15 10.17
CA ASP A 217 -12.49 -0.21 11.28
C ASP A 217 -11.15 0.49 11.52
N ALA A 218 -11.23 1.72 12.03
CA ALA A 218 -10.09 2.57 12.34
C ALA A 218 -9.26 2.17 13.59
N PRO A 219 -9.86 1.78 14.74
CA PRO A 219 -9.17 1.85 16.03
C PRO A 219 -7.98 0.90 16.20
N GLU A 220 -7.91 -0.19 15.43
CA GLU A 220 -6.84 -1.19 15.58
C GLU A 220 -5.55 -0.83 14.81
N TRP A 221 -5.65 0.04 13.79
CA TRP A 221 -4.57 0.27 12.84
C TRP A 221 -3.26 0.80 13.45
N PRO A 222 -3.26 1.81 14.34
CA PRO A 222 -2.01 2.29 14.94
C PRO A 222 -1.23 1.18 15.67
N GLN A 223 -1.93 0.31 16.39
CA GLN A 223 -1.32 -0.81 17.12
C GLN A 223 -0.84 -1.90 16.16
N LEU A 224 -1.59 -2.19 15.10
CA LEU A 224 -1.19 -3.13 14.05
C LEU A 224 0.08 -2.66 13.32
N LEU A 225 0.11 -1.40 12.88
CA LEU A 225 1.26 -0.79 12.17
C LEU A 225 2.52 -0.78 13.03
N ALA A 226 2.41 -0.45 14.32
CA ALA A 226 3.54 -0.54 15.24
C ALA A 226 3.99 -2.00 15.41
N SER A 227 3.06 -2.91 15.66
CA SER A 227 3.37 -4.34 15.86
C SER A 227 4.00 -4.99 14.64
N GLN A 228 3.66 -4.52 13.44
CA GLN A 228 4.19 -4.99 12.15
C GLN A 228 5.73 -4.98 12.10
N LEU A 229 6.38 -3.99 12.71
CA LEU A 229 7.86 -3.87 12.67
C LEU A 229 8.55 -5.04 13.39
N CYS A 230 7.87 -5.66 14.35
CA CYS A 230 8.42 -6.75 15.18
C CYS A 230 7.70 -8.08 14.97
N SER A 231 6.78 -8.16 14.02
CA SER A 231 5.96 -9.35 13.76
C SER A 231 6.19 -9.85 12.34
N PRO A 232 6.13 -11.18 12.10
CA PRO A 232 6.26 -11.72 10.76
C PRO A 232 5.17 -11.19 9.83
N VAL A 233 5.54 -10.88 8.60
CA VAL A 233 4.57 -10.52 7.55
C VAL A 233 3.89 -11.77 7.03
N GLN A 234 2.58 -11.88 7.24
CA GLN A 234 1.74 -13.01 6.85
C GLN A 234 1.24 -12.90 5.40
N TRP A 235 2.11 -12.54 4.45
CA TRP A 235 1.70 -12.16 3.09
C TRP A 235 0.95 -13.27 2.33
N ARG A 236 1.42 -14.52 2.42
CA ARG A 236 0.76 -15.66 1.79
C ARG A 236 -0.66 -15.82 2.30
N GLN A 237 -0.85 -15.67 3.61
CA GLN A 237 -2.15 -15.73 4.26
C GLN A 237 -3.00 -14.52 3.83
N SER A 238 -2.42 -13.32 3.72
CA SER A 238 -3.12 -12.14 3.22
C SER A 238 -3.66 -12.36 1.80
N LEU A 239 -2.90 -13.03 0.93
CA LEU A 239 -3.35 -13.40 -0.41
C LEU A 239 -4.53 -14.38 -0.37
N TYR A 240 -4.53 -15.37 0.54
CA TYR A 240 -5.67 -16.26 0.72
C TYR A 240 -6.90 -15.51 1.22
N THR A 241 -6.75 -14.63 2.21
CA THR A 241 -7.83 -13.76 2.69
C THR A 241 -8.44 -12.94 1.55
N LEU A 242 -7.62 -12.33 0.69
CA LEU A 242 -8.10 -11.57 -0.47
C LEU A 242 -8.90 -12.45 -1.45
N GLN A 243 -8.42 -13.66 -1.74
CA GLN A 243 -9.14 -14.61 -2.60
C GLN A 243 -10.45 -15.08 -1.96
N GLU A 244 -10.47 -15.34 -0.66
CA GLU A 244 -11.68 -15.73 0.09
C GLU A 244 -12.73 -14.61 0.11
N LEU A 245 -12.31 -13.35 0.09
CA LEU A 245 -13.17 -12.17 -0.08
C LEU A 245 -13.63 -11.96 -1.53
N GLY A 246 -13.28 -12.86 -2.45
CA GLY A 246 -13.74 -12.85 -3.84
C GLY A 246 -12.83 -12.07 -4.81
N CYS A 247 -11.62 -11.68 -4.40
CA CYS A 247 -10.67 -11.04 -5.30
C CYS A 247 -10.19 -12.02 -6.38
N SER A 248 -10.45 -11.70 -7.65
CA SER A 248 -10.01 -12.48 -8.81
C SER A 248 -8.90 -11.81 -9.63
N THR A 249 -8.69 -10.52 -9.44
CA THR A 249 -7.72 -9.71 -10.20
C THR A 249 -6.88 -8.89 -9.24
N PHE A 250 -5.57 -9.12 -9.25
CA PHE A 250 -4.61 -8.44 -8.38
C PHE A 250 -3.77 -7.47 -9.20
N VAL A 251 -3.77 -6.19 -8.80
CA VAL A 251 -2.96 -5.14 -9.45
C VAL A 251 -1.88 -4.70 -8.48
N GLU A 252 -0.62 -4.90 -8.83
CA GLU A 252 0.55 -4.41 -8.09
C GLU A 252 0.87 -3.00 -8.58
N LEU A 253 0.82 -2.03 -7.66
CA LEU A 253 1.13 -0.63 -7.94
C LEU A 253 2.50 -0.28 -7.35
N GLY A 254 3.37 0.30 -8.16
CA GLY A 254 4.71 0.70 -7.75
C GLY A 254 5.82 -0.05 -8.50
N PRO A 255 7.08 0.19 -8.15
CA PRO A 255 8.20 -0.37 -8.89
C PRO A 255 8.33 -1.89 -8.69
N GLY A 256 8.30 -2.63 -9.79
CA GLY A 256 8.63 -4.07 -9.83
C GLY A 256 7.43 -4.98 -10.09
N THR A 257 7.66 -6.28 -9.89
CA THR A 257 6.70 -7.36 -10.21
C THR A 257 6.73 -8.47 -9.15
N VAL A 258 7.18 -8.13 -7.94
CA VAL A 258 7.45 -9.11 -6.89
C VAL A 258 6.15 -9.66 -6.33
N LEU A 259 5.18 -8.79 -6.06
CA LEU A 259 3.91 -9.16 -5.42
C LEU A 259 3.03 -9.95 -6.38
N THR A 260 2.93 -9.56 -7.65
CA THR A 260 2.28 -10.36 -8.70
C THR A 260 2.94 -11.73 -8.85
N GLY A 261 4.29 -11.79 -8.80
CA GLY A 261 5.03 -13.04 -8.83
C GLY A 261 4.74 -13.96 -7.63
N MET A 262 4.47 -13.39 -6.44
CA MET A 262 4.03 -14.15 -5.26
C MET A 262 2.56 -14.57 -5.36
N ALA A 263 1.69 -13.71 -5.87
CA ALA A 263 0.27 -14.02 -6.10
C ALA A 263 0.11 -15.19 -7.07
N LYS A 264 0.78 -15.17 -8.24
CA LYS A 264 0.78 -16.27 -9.22
C LYS A 264 1.23 -17.61 -8.65
N ARG A 265 2.15 -17.59 -7.68
CA ARG A 265 2.68 -18.81 -7.03
C ARG A 265 1.79 -19.33 -5.90
N THR A 266 0.93 -18.48 -5.34
CA THR A 266 0.15 -18.77 -4.15
C THR A 266 -1.30 -19.11 -4.49
N LEU A 267 -1.91 -18.34 -5.39
CA LEU A 267 -3.32 -18.41 -5.73
C LEU A 267 -3.53 -19.12 -7.06
N LYS A 268 -4.69 -19.76 -7.20
CA LYS A 268 -5.13 -20.41 -8.44
C LYS A 268 -6.18 -19.54 -9.13
N GLU A 269 -6.19 -19.56 -10.45
CA GLU A 269 -7.25 -18.93 -11.28
C GLU A 269 -7.44 -17.42 -11.01
N VAL A 270 -6.33 -16.72 -10.76
CA VAL A 270 -6.31 -15.27 -10.58
C VAL A 270 -5.63 -14.57 -11.75
N ASN A 271 -6.11 -13.37 -12.07
CA ASN A 271 -5.41 -12.44 -12.94
C ASN A 271 -4.45 -11.59 -12.11
N THR A 272 -3.30 -11.26 -12.68
CA THR A 272 -2.32 -10.39 -12.01
C THR A 272 -1.73 -9.41 -13.00
N LEU A 273 -1.65 -8.15 -12.63
CA LEU A 273 -1.10 -7.05 -13.43
C LEU A 273 -0.14 -6.26 -12.56
N SER A 274 0.92 -5.71 -13.15
CA SER A 274 1.83 -4.77 -12.49
C SER A 274 1.76 -3.45 -13.24
N VAL A 275 1.71 -2.36 -12.48
CA VAL A 275 1.73 -0.99 -13.00
C VAL A 275 2.91 -0.29 -12.36
N ALA A 276 3.96 -0.06 -13.14
CA ALA A 276 5.20 0.55 -12.69
C ALA A 276 5.54 1.83 -13.48
N THR A 277 5.07 1.94 -14.72
CA THR A 277 5.30 3.08 -15.63
C THR A 277 3.97 3.69 -16.09
N PRO A 278 3.98 4.90 -16.69
CA PRO A 278 2.77 5.48 -17.26
C PRO A 278 2.14 4.61 -18.37
N GLU A 279 2.95 3.91 -19.17
CA GLU A 279 2.45 3.02 -20.24
C GLU A 279 1.65 1.83 -19.67
N ASP A 280 2.02 1.35 -18.48
CA ASP A 280 1.29 0.25 -17.83
C ASP A 280 -0.14 0.64 -17.41
N VAL A 281 -0.43 1.94 -17.24
CA VAL A 281 -1.77 2.44 -16.90
C VAL A 281 -2.75 2.18 -18.05
N ASP A 282 -2.32 2.36 -19.30
CA ASP A 282 -3.13 2.04 -20.48
C ASP A 282 -3.41 0.54 -20.58
N ALA A 283 -2.41 -0.30 -20.27
CA ALA A 283 -2.57 -1.75 -20.24
C ALA A 283 -3.54 -2.22 -19.14
N LEU A 284 -3.51 -1.56 -17.98
CA LEU A 284 -4.50 -1.78 -16.91
C LEU A 284 -5.91 -1.45 -17.41
N LEU A 285 -6.11 -0.29 -18.03
CA LEU A 285 -7.41 0.14 -18.54
C LEU A 285 -8.00 -0.83 -19.55
N ALA A 286 -7.19 -1.30 -20.50
CA ALA A 286 -7.61 -2.30 -21.47
C ALA A 286 -8.09 -3.58 -20.77
N THR A 287 -7.32 -4.06 -19.79
CA THR A 287 -7.65 -5.29 -19.06
C THR A 287 -8.91 -5.13 -18.21
N VAL A 288 -9.07 -4.03 -17.48
CA VAL A 288 -10.26 -3.76 -16.67
C VAL A 288 -11.50 -3.58 -17.55
N THR A 289 -11.37 -2.95 -18.72
CA THR A 289 -12.47 -2.81 -19.69
C THR A 289 -12.91 -4.17 -20.22
N ASP A 290 -11.98 -5.06 -20.56
CA ASP A 290 -12.29 -6.42 -21.01
C ASP A 290 -12.98 -7.25 -19.91
N LEU A 291 -12.55 -7.09 -18.65
CA LEU A 291 -13.21 -7.71 -17.51
C LEU A 291 -14.64 -7.17 -17.31
N GLY A 292 -14.85 -5.86 -17.41
CA GLY A 292 -16.17 -5.22 -17.26
C GLY A 292 -17.12 -5.51 -18.42
N SER A 293 -16.64 -5.54 -19.66
CA SER A 293 -17.44 -5.83 -20.85
C SER A 293 -17.85 -7.30 -20.98
N SER A 294 -17.23 -8.19 -20.22
CA SER A 294 -17.71 -9.57 -20.01
C SER A 294 -18.94 -9.66 -19.09
N GLY A 295 -19.36 -8.57 -18.45
CA GLY A 295 -20.53 -8.46 -17.57
C GLY A 295 -21.31 -7.16 -17.74
N GLN A 296 -22.18 -7.10 -18.76
CA GLN A 296 -23.11 -6.00 -19.11
C GLN A 296 -22.49 -4.75 -19.75
N GLY A 297 -23.03 -4.39 -20.91
CA GLY A 297 -22.59 -3.22 -21.67
C GLY A 297 -23.38 -1.95 -21.38
N SER A 298 -22.70 -0.81 -21.43
CA SER A 298 -23.16 0.41 -22.11
C SER A 298 -22.01 1.40 -22.23
N SER A 299 -21.81 1.92 -23.43
CA SER A 299 -20.85 2.93 -23.83
C SER A 299 -21.11 4.29 -23.19
N GLY A 300 -20.03 4.98 -22.79
CA GLY A 300 -20.02 6.42 -22.58
C GLY A 300 -18.63 6.96 -22.90
N ALA A 301 -18.42 7.44 -24.14
CA ALA A 301 -17.23 8.18 -24.51
C ALA A 301 -17.35 9.60 -23.92
N GLY A 302 -16.39 9.99 -23.06
CA GLY A 302 -16.31 11.33 -22.48
C GLY A 302 -15.08 12.05 -23.01
N GLU A 303 -15.29 13.25 -23.56
CA GLU A 303 -14.27 14.16 -24.08
C GLU A 303 -13.32 14.65 -22.97
N HIS A 304 -12.04 14.74 -23.29
CA HIS A 304 -10.98 15.23 -22.41
C HIS A 304 -11.10 16.75 -22.18
N LEU A 305 -11.27 17.16 -20.92
CA LEU A 305 -11.17 18.54 -20.46
C LEU A 305 -10.09 18.59 -19.36
N TYR A 306 -9.03 19.35 -19.60
CA TYR A 306 -7.86 19.45 -18.73
C TYR A 306 -7.93 20.71 -17.85
N VAL A 307 -8.23 20.48 -16.57
CA VAL A 307 -7.81 21.21 -15.35
C VAL A 307 -7.76 20.11 -14.25
N THR A 308 -6.98 20.21 -13.18
CA THR A 308 -6.91 19.18 -12.12
C THR A 308 -8.24 19.06 -11.38
N GLU A 309 -9.08 18.16 -11.86
CA GLU A 309 -10.47 17.94 -11.45
C GLU A 309 -10.58 16.58 -10.76
N ARG A 310 -10.96 16.55 -9.47
CA ARG A 310 -11.20 15.33 -8.69
C ARG A 310 -12.69 15.11 -8.51
N LEU A 311 -13.13 13.86 -8.64
CA LEU A 311 -14.53 13.48 -8.49
C LEU A 311 -14.76 12.82 -7.13
N VAL A 312 -15.72 13.35 -6.38
CA VAL A 312 -16.32 12.64 -5.24
C VAL A 312 -17.45 11.79 -5.78
N VAL A 313 -17.45 10.50 -5.47
CA VAL A 313 -18.41 9.53 -6.01
C VAL A 313 -19.35 9.00 -4.94
N SER A 314 -20.51 8.49 -5.37
CA SER A 314 -21.50 7.89 -4.47
C SER A 314 -20.98 6.60 -3.84
N PRO A 315 -21.11 6.41 -2.51
CA PRO A 315 -20.72 5.16 -1.85
C PRO A 315 -21.69 4.01 -2.17
N CYS A 316 -22.95 4.30 -2.47
CA CYS A 316 -24.00 3.31 -2.70
C CYS A 316 -25.01 3.78 -3.77
N ALA A 317 -26.00 2.96 -4.10
CA ALA A 317 -27.12 3.38 -4.94
C ALA A 317 -28.23 3.96 -4.07
N GLY A 318 -28.81 5.10 -4.45
CA GLY A 318 -29.80 5.76 -3.62
C GLY A 318 -30.22 7.12 -4.14
N VAL A 319 -30.89 7.91 -3.29
CA VAL A 319 -31.27 9.29 -3.59
C VAL A 319 -30.24 10.22 -2.97
N PHE A 320 -29.66 11.11 -3.77
CA PHE A 320 -28.66 12.07 -3.32
C PHE A 320 -29.31 13.28 -2.65
N VAL A 321 -28.73 13.72 -1.53
CA VAL A 321 -29.09 14.93 -0.80
C VAL A 321 -27.80 15.69 -0.47
N PRO A 322 -27.53 16.87 -1.03
CA PRO A 322 -26.33 17.64 -0.74
C PRO A 322 -26.35 18.19 0.69
N LYS A 323 -25.17 18.36 1.29
CA LYS A 323 -25.06 18.98 2.61
C LYS A 323 -25.37 20.47 2.55
N GLN A 324 -26.30 20.90 3.40
CA GLN A 324 -26.66 22.31 3.47
C GLN A 324 -25.50 23.19 3.93
N GLY A 325 -25.42 24.38 3.34
CA GLY A 325 -24.36 25.35 3.65
C GLY A 325 -23.04 25.08 2.92
N ILE A 326 -23.01 24.11 2.00
CA ILE A 326 -21.90 23.95 1.06
C ILE A 326 -22.21 24.70 -0.24
N SER A 327 -21.30 25.57 -0.68
CA SER A 327 -21.40 26.28 -1.96
C SER A 327 -20.21 26.01 -2.87
N SER A 328 -20.35 26.38 -4.15
CA SER A 328 -19.22 26.47 -5.07
C SER A 328 -18.09 27.35 -4.49
N ASP A 329 -16.85 27.04 -4.87
CA ASP A 329 -15.58 27.58 -4.39
C ASP A 329 -15.30 27.38 -2.88
N GLN A 330 -16.07 26.54 -2.20
CA GLN A 330 -15.82 26.23 -0.79
C GLN A 330 -14.64 25.24 -0.65
N PRO A 331 -13.71 25.48 0.29
CA PRO A 331 -12.70 24.49 0.64
C PRO A 331 -13.34 23.24 1.25
N ILE A 332 -12.99 22.09 0.70
CA ILE A 332 -13.33 20.75 1.19
C ILE A 332 -12.01 20.10 1.60
N ASN A 333 -11.96 19.52 2.80
CA ASN A 333 -10.83 18.72 3.26
C ASN A 333 -11.11 17.22 3.04
N VAL A 334 -10.03 16.42 3.08
CA VAL A 334 -10.16 14.96 3.11
C VAL A 334 -11.04 14.55 4.31
N GLY A 335 -12.05 13.74 4.05
CA GLY A 335 -13.02 13.25 5.03
C GLY A 335 -14.26 14.14 5.20
N ASP A 336 -14.30 15.34 4.64
CA ASP A 336 -15.48 16.21 4.77
C ASP A 336 -16.70 15.61 4.05
N VAL A 337 -17.85 15.62 4.75
CA VAL A 337 -19.13 15.19 4.18
C VAL A 337 -19.61 16.26 3.19
N VAL A 338 -19.85 15.86 1.93
CA VAL A 338 -20.42 16.72 0.88
C VAL A 338 -21.93 16.51 0.68
N GLY A 339 -22.46 15.38 1.15
CA GLY A 339 -23.89 15.08 1.14
C GLY A 339 -24.18 13.64 1.60
N TRP A 340 -25.36 13.12 1.26
CA TRP A 340 -25.80 11.77 1.59
C TRP A 340 -26.41 11.09 0.38
N VAL A 341 -26.22 9.77 0.26
CA VAL A 341 -26.96 8.93 -0.68
C VAL A 341 -27.66 7.85 0.13
N ALA A 342 -28.99 7.84 0.06
CA ALA A 342 -29.82 7.12 1.03
C ALA A 342 -29.51 7.57 2.48
N GLU A 343 -28.96 6.69 3.32
CA GLU A 343 -28.53 7.02 4.69
C GLU A 343 -26.99 7.11 4.84
N GLU A 344 -26.25 6.86 3.76
CA GLU A 344 -24.79 6.84 3.77
C GLU A 344 -24.20 8.22 3.47
N GLU A 345 -23.15 8.60 4.20
CA GLU A 345 -22.43 9.85 3.99
C GLU A 345 -21.55 9.77 2.74
N VAL A 346 -21.69 10.76 1.86
CA VAL A 346 -20.73 10.99 0.77
C VAL A 346 -19.61 11.86 1.32
N ARG A 347 -18.43 11.29 1.53
CA ARG A 347 -17.25 12.00 2.04
C ARG A 347 -16.22 12.19 0.93
N SER A 348 -15.57 13.35 0.92
CA SER A 348 -14.48 13.61 -0.04
C SER A 348 -13.21 12.87 0.35
N PRO A 349 -12.60 12.06 -0.52
CA PRO A 349 -11.28 11.49 -0.28
C PRO A 349 -10.15 12.49 -0.61
N PHE A 350 -10.48 13.65 -1.17
CA PHE A 350 -9.51 14.66 -1.62
C PHE A 350 -9.75 16.00 -0.91
N ALA A 351 -8.69 16.80 -0.72
CA ALA A 351 -8.79 18.20 -0.35
C ALA A 351 -8.80 19.07 -1.61
N GLY A 352 -9.64 20.10 -1.68
CA GLY A 352 -9.76 20.97 -2.85
C GLY A 352 -10.86 22.03 -2.72
N LEU A 353 -11.11 22.76 -3.79
CA LEU A 353 -12.24 23.69 -3.90
C LEU A 353 -13.41 22.99 -4.56
N LEU A 354 -14.58 22.96 -3.93
CA LEU A 354 -15.79 22.42 -4.55
C LEU A 354 -16.19 23.30 -5.73
N MET A 355 -16.20 22.76 -6.93
CA MET A 355 -16.60 23.49 -8.11
C MET A 355 -18.12 23.40 -8.30
N GLU A 356 -18.67 22.19 -8.34
CA GLU A 356 -20.11 21.97 -8.50
C GLU A 356 -20.53 20.58 -8.01
N PHE A 357 -21.82 20.43 -7.70
CA PHE A 357 -22.46 19.13 -7.56
C PHE A 357 -22.90 18.62 -8.94
N MET A 358 -22.46 17.43 -9.31
CA MET A 358 -22.83 16.76 -10.55
C MET A 358 -24.17 16.03 -10.43
N ALA A 359 -24.54 15.61 -9.22
CA ALA A 359 -25.85 15.04 -8.92
C ALA A 359 -26.77 16.12 -8.32
N LEU A 360 -28.00 16.20 -8.82
CA LEU A 360 -29.00 17.12 -8.29
C LEU A 360 -29.58 16.61 -6.97
N GLU A 361 -30.06 17.54 -6.15
CA GLU A 361 -30.84 17.19 -4.97
C GLU A 361 -32.04 16.32 -5.38
N SER A 362 -32.25 15.21 -4.68
CA SER A 362 -33.25 14.18 -4.97
C SER A 362 -33.01 13.34 -6.23
N GLU A 363 -31.86 13.48 -6.90
CA GLU A 363 -31.48 12.61 -8.01
C GLU A 363 -31.21 11.19 -7.51
N ARG A 364 -31.68 10.19 -8.27
CA ARG A 364 -31.36 8.79 -7.99
C ARG A 364 -30.05 8.43 -8.70
N VAL A 365 -29.04 8.06 -7.91
CA VAL A 365 -27.69 7.77 -8.37
C VAL A 365 -27.33 6.29 -8.17
N THR A 366 -26.39 5.78 -8.96
CA THR A 366 -25.78 4.45 -8.75
C THR A 366 -24.55 4.54 -7.85
N ALA A 367 -24.12 3.40 -7.31
CA ALA A 367 -22.82 3.32 -6.63
C ALA A 367 -21.71 3.75 -7.60
N ARG A 368 -20.72 4.50 -7.09
CA ARG A 368 -19.61 5.08 -7.85
C ARG A 368 -20.00 6.15 -8.87
N GLN A 369 -21.28 6.56 -8.97
CA GLN A 369 -21.65 7.70 -9.80
C GLN A 369 -21.02 8.99 -9.25
N PRO A 370 -20.43 9.86 -10.08
CA PRO A 370 -19.94 11.16 -9.66
C PRO A 370 -21.03 12.03 -9.01
N ILE A 371 -20.73 12.58 -7.84
CA ILE A 371 -21.63 13.40 -7.01
C ILE A 371 -21.18 14.85 -7.02
N ALA A 372 -19.90 15.09 -6.84
CA ALA A 372 -19.33 16.42 -6.74
C ALA A 372 -17.97 16.46 -7.42
N TRP A 373 -17.65 17.62 -7.96
CA TRP A 373 -16.38 17.88 -8.62
C TRP A 373 -15.59 18.92 -7.81
N LEU A 374 -14.35 18.57 -7.48
CA LEU A 374 -13.37 19.39 -6.77
C LEU A 374 -12.27 19.83 -7.73
N ARG A 375 -11.84 21.08 -7.63
CA ARG A 375 -10.58 21.53 -8.20
C ARG A 375 -9.51 21.47 -7.14
N THR A 376 -8.51 20.62 -7.36
CA THR A 376 -7.33 20.58 -6.49
C THR A 376 -6.35 21.68 -6.90
N ARG A 377 -5.57 22.19 -5.94
CA ARG A 377 -4.61 23.27 -6.19
C ARG A 377 -3.21 22.72 -6.36
#